data_AF-A0A484ICW0-F1
#
_entry.id   AF-A0A484ICW0-F1
#
_cell.length_a   1.000
_cell.length_b   1.000
_cell.length_c   1.000
_cell.angle_alpha   90.00
_cell.angle_beta   90.00
_cell.angle_gamma   90.00
#
_symmetry.space_group_name_H-M   'P 1'
#
loop_
_entity.id
_entity.type
_entity.pdbx_description
1 polymer ?
#
loop_
_entity_poly.entity_id
_entity_poly.type
_entity_poly.pdbx_seq_one_letter_code
_entity_poly.pdbx_strand_id
1 'polypeptide(L)' 'MQNLDDFAKSDLDKLERLANNFKWIHKQRGDLREKYDNKYVAIKDKKVLDKDTNLDRLIKRLNIRNYDESIAIEYIQN' A
#
# COMPACT_ATOMS: atom_id res chain seq x y z
N MET A 1 12.12 13.26 -26.12
CA MET A 1 13.06 13.14 -24.98
C MET A 1 12.25 13.54 -23.76
N GLN A 2 11.89 12.59 -22.87
CA GLN A 2 11.22 12.95 -21.62
C GLN A 2 12.22 13.74 -20.76
N ASN A 3 11.80 14.88 -20.20
CA ASN A 3 12.67 15.70 -19.36
C ASN A 3 12.91 14.99 -18.03
N LEU A 4 14.13 15.05 -17.50
CA LEU A 4 14.47 14.48 -16.18
C LEU A 4 13.54 15.00 -15.07
N ASP A 5 13.07 16.23 -15.19
CA ASP A 5 12.16 16.86 -14.24
C ASP A 5 10.79 16.17 -14.19
N ASP A 6 10.29 15.68 -15.33
CA ASP A 6 9.00 14.97 -15.39
C ASP A 6 9.09 13.60 -14.71
N PHE A 7 10.25 12.93 -14.84
CA PHE A 7 10.52 11.65 -14.19
C PHE A 7 10.62 11.81 -12.68
N ALA A 8 11.42 12.77 -12.21
CA ALA A 8 11.57 13.05 -10.78
C ALA A 8 10.24 13.44 -10.12
N LYS A 9 9.42 14.24 -10.81
CA LYS A 9 8.09 14.62 -10.34
C LYS A 9 7.16 13.40 -10.26
N SER A 10 7.14 12.55 -11.28
CA SER A 10 6.33 11.33 -11.27
C SER A 10 6.69 10.38 -10.13
N ASP A 11 7.97 10.27 -9.78
CA ASP A 11 8.41 9.41 -8.68
C ASP A 11 8.10 10.03 -7.31
N LEU A 12 8.21 11.35 -7.17
CA LEU A 12 7.76 12.07 -5.98
C LEU A 12 6.26 11.85 -5.74
N ASP A 13 5.43 11.95 -6.79
CA ASP A 13 3.98 11.75 -6.69
C ASP A 13 3.63 10.34 -6.21
N LYS A 14 4.35 9.31 -6.68
CA LYS A 14 4.17 7.92 -6.23
C LYS A 14 4.54 7.76 -4.75
N LEU A 15 5.66 8.36 -4.32
CA LEU A 15 6.10 8.33 -2.93
C LEU A 15 5.11 9.04 -2.00
N GLU A 16 4.57 10.18 -2.44
CA GLU A 16 3.57 10.92 -1.67
C GLU A 16 2.28 10.09 -1.50
N ARG A 17 1.80 9.45 -2.58
CA ARG A 17 0.64 8.55 -2.52
C ARG A 17 0.88 7.38 -1.59
N LEU A 18 2.05 6.75 -1.66
CA LEU A 18 2.43 5.65 -0.77
C LEU A 18 2.44 6.09 0.70
N ALA A 19 3.05 7.24 1.00
CA ALA A 19 3.08 7.82 2.34
C ALA A 19 1.66 8.14 2.85
N ASN A 20 0.79 8.64 1.98
CA ASN A 20 -0.61 8.91 2.32
C ASN A 20 -1.41 7.64 2.61
N ASN A 21 -1.10 6.52 1.95
CA ASN A 21 -1.71 5.23 2.24
C ASN A 21 -1.30 4.71 3.63
N PHE A 22 -0.02 4.79 4.01
CA PHE A 22 0.42 4.46 5.36
C PHE A 22 -0.22 5.35 6.44
N LYS A 23 -0.26 6.67 6.21
CA LYS A 23 -0.97 7.60 7.12
C LYS A 23 -2.44 7.22 7.29
N TRP A 24 -3.10 6.77 6.23
CA TRP A 24 -4.49 6.31 6.31
C TRP A 24 -4.63 5.02 7.11
N ILE A 25 -3.75 4.03 6.92
CA ILE A 25 -3.73 2.78 7.71
C ILE A 25 -3.69 3.10 9.20
N HIS A 26 -2.74 3.94 9.62
CA HIS A 26 -2.60 4.29 11.03
C HIS A 26 -3.83 5.03 11.59
N LYS A 27 -4.49 5.87 10.78
CA LYS A 27 -5.74 6.54 11.18
C LYS A 27 -6.93 5.58 11.28
N GLN A 28 -6.93 4.48 10.55
CA GLN A 28 -8.03 3.49 10.51
C GLN A 28 -7.69 2.21 11.28
N ARG A 29 -6.66 2.24 12.13
CA ARG A 29 -6.09 1.04 12.73
C ARG A 29 -7.09 0.24 13.56
N GLY A 30 -8.02 0.90 14.25
CA GLY A 30 -9.12 0.24 14.97
C GLY A 30 -10.01 -0.58 14.02
N ASP A 31 -10.61 0.07 13.04
CA ASP A 31 -11.48 -0.55 12.04
C ASP A 31 -10.79 -1.67 11.24
N LEU A 32 -9.50 -1.48 10.92
CA LEU A 32 -8.71 -2.49 10.21
C LEU A 32 -8.43 -3.71 11.10
N ARG A 33 -8.20 -3.52 12.40
CA ARG A 33 -8.04 -4.62 13.36
C ARG A 33 -9.29 -5.46 13.45
N GLU A 34 -10.46 -4.85 13.61
CA GLU A 34 -11.72 -5.58 13.71
C GLU A 34 -12.00 -6.48 12.50
N LYS A 35 -11.56 -6.07 11.31
CA LYS A 35 -11.86 -6.78 10.04
C LYS A 35 -10.74 -7.71 9.58
N TYR A 36 -9.50 -7.37 9.86
CA TYR A 36 -8.32 -7.96 9.23
C TYR A 36 -7.24 -8.40 10.22
N ASP A 37 -7.59 -8.63 11.49
CA ASP A 37 -6.65 -9.16 12.47
C ASP A 37 -5.89 -10.40 11.95
N ASN A 38 -4.58 -10.41 12.24
CA ASN A 38 -3.59 -11.39 11.79
C ASN A 38 -3.51 -11.57 10.26
N LYS A 39 -3.69 -10.49 9.50
CA LYS A 39 -3.54 -10.48 8.04
C LYS A 39 -2.63 -9.35 7.58
N TYR A 40 -1.91 -9.59 6.49
CA TYR A 40 -1.37 -8.56 5.64
C TYR A 40 -2.50 -7.91 4.85
N VAL A 41 -2.56 -6.59 4.82
CA VAL A 41 -3.58 -5.83 4.11
C VAL A 41 -2.90 -4.90 3.12
N ALA A 42 -3.25 -5.04 1.84
CA ALA A 42 -2.77 -4.18 0.76
C ALA A 42 -3.77 -3.03 0.53
N ILE A 43 -3.27 -1.81 0.53
CA ILE A 43 -4.06 -0.57 0.42
C ILE A 43 -3.51 0.34 -0.66
N LYS A 44 -4.42 0.90 -1.45
CA LYS A 44 -4.13 1.90 -2.47
C LYS A 44 -5.23 2.94 -2.49
N ASP A 45 -4.85 4.20 -2.62
CA ASP A 45 -5.75 5.35 -2.63
C ASP A 45 -6.79 5.27 -1.48
N LYS A 46 -6.30 4.93 -0.28
CA LYS A 46 -7.10 4.79 0.96
C LYS A 46 -8.20 3.72 0.89
N LYS A 47 -8.03 2.70 0.04
CA LYS A 47 -8.95 1.56 -0.08
C LYS A 47 -8.18 0.25 0.07
N VAL A 48 -8.79 -0.71 0.77
CA VAL A 48 -8.29 -2.08 0.83
C VAL A 48 -8.46 -2.70 -0.55
N LEU A 49 -7.35 -3.12 -1.16
CA LEU A 49 -7.34 -3.86 -2.42
C LEU A 49 -7.52 -5.35 -2.15
N ASP A 50 -6.73 -5.88 -1.22
CA ASP A 50 -6.77 -7.29 -0.86
C ASP A 50 -6.06 -7.55 0.49
N LYS A 51 -6.17 -8.78 0.98
CA LYS A 51 -5.67 -9.24 2.27
C LYS A 51 -5.29 -10.71 2.20
N ASP A 52 -4.28 -11.11 2.97
CA ASP A 52 -3.87 -12.51 3.10
C ASP A 52 -3.14 -12.74 4.43
N THR A 53 -3.16 -13.96 4.96
CA THR A 53 -2.33 -14.33 6.11
C THR A 53 -0.87 -14.56 5.71
N ASN A 54 -0.60 -14.76 4.41
CA ASN A 54 0.73 -14.96 3.85
C ASN A 54 1.09 -13.83 2.87
N LEU A 55 2.18 -13.11 3.18
CA LEU A 55 2.64 -11.97 2.39
C LEU A 55 2.98 -12.35 0.94
N ASP A 56 3.66 -13.47 0.71
CA ASP A 56 4.07 -13.89 -0.63
C ASP A 56 2.88 -14.20 -1.53
N ARG A 57 1.83 -14.83 -0.98
CA ARG A 57 0.58 -15.09 -1.71
C ARG A 57 -0.12 -13.78 -2.09
N LEU A 58 -0.14 -12.80 -1.18
CA LEU A 58 -0.70 -11.48 -1.44
C LEU A 58 0.06 -10.75 -2.55
N ILE A 59 1.39 -10.68 -2.45
CA ILE A 59 2.26 -10.03 -3.43
C ILE A 59 2.11 -10.68 -4.81
N LYS A 60 2.12 -12.02 -4.87
CA LYS A 60 1.95 -12.75 -6.14
C LYS A 60 0.59 -12.51 -6.76
N ARG A 61 -0.49 -12.55 -5.97
CA ARG A 61 -1.86 -12.37 -6.45
C ARG A 61 -2.11 -10.96 -6.96
N LEU A 62 -1.51 -9.96 -6.33
CA LEU A 62 -1.56 -8.56 -6.76
C LEU A 62 -0.49 -8.19 -7.79
N ASN A 63 0.44 -9.10 -8.13
CA ASN A 63 1.57 -8.83 -9.02
C ASN A 63 2.37 -7.57 -8.63
N ILE A 64 2.57 -7.36 -7.33
CA ILE A 64 3.30 -6.19 -6.81
C ILE A 64 4.79 -6.39 -7.09
N ARG A 65 5.41 -5.43 -7.79
CA ARG A 65 6.83 -5.50 -8.17
C ARG A 65 7.70 -4.49 -7.45
N ASN A 66 7.17 -3.31 -7.13
CA ASN A 66 7.87 -2.19 -6.50
C ASN A 66 6.84 -1.14 -6.01
N TYR A 67 7.30 0.07 -5.69
CA TYR A 67 6.47 1.19 -5.26
C TYR A 67 5.73 1.91 -6.41
N ASP A 68 5.88 1.50 -7.67
CA ASP A 68 5.27 2.20 -8.81
C ASP A 68 3.75 2.29 -8.71
N GLU A 69 3.14 1.30 -8.06
CA GLU A 69 1.69 1.27 -7.87
C GLU A 69 1.22 2.01 -6.62
N SER A 70 2.15 2.55 -5.83
CA SER A 70 1.88 3.24 -4.55
C SER A 70 1.06 2.40 -3.56
N ILE A 71 1.16 1.07 -3.63
CA ILE A 71 0.46 0.15 -2.74
C ILE A 71 1.22 0.04 -1.42
N ALA A 72 0.53 0.35 -0.31
CA ALA A 72 1.02 0.09 1.04
C ALA A 72 0.57 -1.32 1.48
N ILE A 73 1.47 -2.08 2.10
CA ILE A 73 1.12 -3.35 2.76
C ILE A 73 1.52 -3.24 4.22
N GLU A 74 0.59 -3.53 5.13
CA GLU A 74 0.85 -3.59 6.58
C GLU A 74 0.26 -4.87 7.16
N TYR A 75 1.00 -5.48 8.09
CA TYR A 75 0.49 -6.59 8.89
C TYR A 75 -0.33 -6.02 10.05
N ILE A 76 -1.60 -6.39 10.12
CA ILE A 76 -2.51 -5.88 11.14
C ILE A 76 -2.52 -6.85 12.32
N GLN A 77 -2.04 -6.36 13.46
CA GLN A 77 -2.03 -7.07 14.73
C GLN A 77 -2.37 -6.11 15.89
N ASN A 78 -2.87 -6.68 16.98
CA ASN A 78 -3.05 -6.03 18.28
C ASN A 78 -1.76 -5.39 18.81
#